data_AF-A0ABD5HVK9-F1
#
_entry.id   AF-A0ABD5HVK9-F1
#
_cell.length_a   1.000
_cell.length_b   1.000
_cell.length_c   1.000
_cell.angle_alpha   90.00
_cell.angle_beta   90.00
_cell.angle_gamma   90.00
#
_symmetry.space_group_name_H-M   'P 1'
#
loop_
_entity.id
_entity.type
_entity.pdbx_description
1 polymer ?
#
loop_
_entity_poly.entity_id
_entity_poly.type
_entity_poly.pdbx_seq_one_letter_code
_entity_poly.pdbx_strand_id
1 'polypeptide(L)'
;MRNPYDYYITPEEYEIAEKNGVCASTLRSRIYDLCWSKERAIDTPPIKNHLWREVKDVALSNGIAMKTFEKRIKLGWDFERAINTPILSRSQVAIMAKEASPWSKGEDSHAESI
;
A
#
# COMPACT_ATOMS: atom_id res chain seq x y z
N MET A 1 -5.27 25.55 27.17
CA MET A 1 -6.45 25.88 26.35
C MET A 1 -5.94 26.19 24.95
N ARG A 2 -6.47 25.56 23.90
CA ARG A 2 -6.03 25.85 22.52
C ARG A 2 -6.63 27.19 22.09
N ASN A 3 -5.81 28.07 21.53
CA ASN A 3 -6.30 29.39 21.10
C ASN A 3 -7.18 29.19 19.85
N PRO A 4 -8.38 29.76 19.76
CA PRO A 4 -9.21 29.69 18.55
C PRO A 4 -8.48 30.08 17.26
N TYR A 5 -7.50 30.98 17.35
CA TYR A 5 -6.68 31.41 16.21
C TYR A 5 -5.63 30.38 15.75
N ASP A 6 -5.34 29.34 16.54
CA ASP A 6 -4.39 28.29 16.16
C ASP A 6 -4.88 27.47 14.95
N TYR A 7 -6.19 27.54 14.65
CA TYR A 7 -6.84 26.87 13.53
C TYR A 7 -6.98 27.75 12.28
N TYR A 8 -6.62 29.03 12.34
CA TYR A 8 -6.63 29.89 11.16
C TYR A 8 -5.43 29.54 10.27
N ILE A 9 -5.71 29.20 9.01
CA ILE A 9 -4.70 28.85 8.02
C ILE A 9 -4.36 30.12 7.25
N THR A 10 -3.11 30.58 7.36
CA THR A 10 -2.65 31.79 6.66
C THR A 10 -2.40 31.51 5.17
N PRO A 11 -2.45 32.53 4.30
CA PRO A 11 -2.05 32.39 2.89
C PRO A 11 -0.64 31.79 2.73
N GLU A 12 0.30 32.19 3.58
CA GLU A 12 1.67 31.66 3.60
C GLU A 12 1.71 30.15 3.88
N GLU A 13 0.87 29.66 4.81
CA GLU A 13 0.76 28.23 5.11
C GLU A 13 0.20 27.42 3.93
N TYR A 14 -0.70 28.01 3.14
CA TYR A 14 -1.16 27.39 1.90
C TYR A 14 -0.02 27.29 0.87
N GLU A 15 0.81 28.32 0.73
CA GLU A 15 1.97 28.29 -0.18
C GLU A 15 3.01 27.24 0.25
N ILE A 16 3.27 27.11 1.55
CA ILE A 16 4.18 26.08 2.08
C ILE A 16 3.60 24.68 1.84
N ALA A 17 2.30 24.50 2.11
CA ALA A 17 1.62 23.23 1.86
C ALA A 17 1.66 22.84 0.38
N GLU A 18 1.46 23.80 -0.54
CA GLU A 18 1.53 23.56 -1.98
C GLU A 18 2.93 23.12 -2.42
N LYS A 19 3.99 23.76 -1.88
CA LYS A 19 5.39 23.34 -2.10
C LYS A 19 5.66 21.91 -1.60
N ASN A 20 4.97 21.49 -0.54
CA ASN A 20 5.03 20.12 -0.01
C ASN A 20 4.08 19.14 -0.73
N GLY A 21 3.36 19.59 -1.77
CA GLY A 21 2.44 18.76 -2.56
C GLY A 21 1.10 18.51 -1.86
N VAL A 22 0.74 19.30 -0.85
CA VAL A 22 -0.55 19.26 -0.15
C VAL A 22 -1.44 20.37 -0.72
N CYS A 23 -2.53 20.01 -1.41
CA CYS A 23 -3.46 21.02 -1.93
C CYS A 23 -4.29 21.67 -0.81
N ALA A 24 -4.80 22.88 -1.07
CA ALA A 24 -5.54 23.68 -0.10
C ALA A 24 -6.74 22.96 0.54
N SER A 25 -7.51 22.19 -0.26
CA SER A 25 -8.63 21.40 0.26
C SER A 25 -8.17 20.29 1.21
N THR A 26 -7.04 19.64 0.91
CA THR A 26 -6.44 18.61 1.79
C THR A 26 -5.94 19.21 3.09
N LEU A 27 -5.25 20.36 3.03
CA LEU A 27 -4.78 21.07 4.22
C LEU A 27 -5.94 21.47 5.13
N ARG A 28 -6.99 22.05 4.53
CA ARG A 28 -8.22 22.45 5.22
C ARG A 28 -8.88 21.28 5.96
N SER A 29 -9.10 20.15 5.27
CA SER A 29 -9.71 18.98 5.90
C SER A 29 -8.84 18.36 7.00
N ARG A 30 -7.51 18.38 6.83
CA ARG A 30 -6.60 17.91 7.89
C ARG A 30 -6.73 18.73 9.18
N ILE A 31 -6.87 20.04 9.07
CA ILE A 31 -6.93 20.94 10.23
C ILE A 31 -8.34 20.98 10.84
N TYR A 32 -9.39 21.13 10.03
CA TYR A 32 -10.76 21.33 10.54
C TYR A 32 -11.53 20.03 10.78
N ASP A 33 -11.36 19.01 9.93
CA ASP A 33 -12.14 17.77 10.04
C ASP A 33 -11.39 16.70 10.85
N LEU A 34 -10.07 16.60 10.63
CA LEU A 34 -9.21 15.60 11.27
C LEU A 34 -8.47 16.13 12.51
N CYS A 35 -8.57 17.43 12.79
CA CYS A 35 -7.95 18.09 13.95
C CYS A 35 -6.42 17.86 14.04
N TRP A 36 -5.72 17.78 12.91
CA TRP A 36 -4.25 17.68 12.88
C TRP A 36 -3.61 19.01 13.29
N SER A 37 -2.39 18.95 13.83
CA SER A 37 -1.57 20.14 13.97
C SER A 37 -1.17 20.70 12.60
N LYS A 38 -0.95 22.01 12.51
CA LYS A 38 -0.57 22.69 11.26
C LYS A 38 0.71 22.09 10.65
N GLU A 39 1.74 21.91 11.47
CA GLU A 39 2.99 21.26 11.10
C GLU A 39 2.74 19.90 10.44
N ARG A 40 2.03 19.00 11.14
CA ARG A 40 1.71 17.67 10.60
C ARG A 40 0.88 17.75 9.32
N ALA A 41 -0.06 18.68 9.25
CA ALA A 41 -0.94 18.85 8.09
C ALA A 41 -0.19 19.34 6.85
N ILE A 42 0.87 20.12 7.02
CA ILE A 42 1.74 20.65 5.96
C ILE A 42 2.83 19.63 5.57
N ASP A 43 3.44 18.95 6.53
CA ASP A 43 4.60 18.07 6.30
C ASP A 43 4.22 16.69 5.77
N THR A 44 2.99 16.23 6.00
CA THR A 44 2.57 14.90 5.54
C THR A 44 2.12 14.98 4.07
N PRO A 45 2.81 14.41 3.07
CA PRO A 45 2.31 14.41 1.70
C PRO A 45 1.02 13.58 1.59
N PRO A 46 0.07 13.94 0.70
CA PRO A 46 -1.14 13.13 0.49
C PRO A 46 -0.78 11.77 -0.12
N ILE A 47 -1.48 10.72 0.32
CA ILE A 47 -1.33 9.40 -0.28
C ILE A 47 -1.86 9.46 -1.70
N LYS A 48 -0.94 9.28 -2.63
CA LYS A 48 -1.14 9.40 -4.06
C LYS A 48 -1.86 8.16 -4.62
N ASN A 49 -3.19 8.06 -4.43
CA ASN A 49 -4.03 6.97 -4.99
C ASN A 49 -4.14 6.95 -6.53
N HIS A 50 -3.46 7.86 -7.24
CA HIS A 50 -3.38 7.88 -8.70
C HIS A 50 -2.71 6.63 -9.31
N LEU A 51 -1.80 5.99 -8.58
CA LEU A 51 -1.02 4.85 -9.05
C LEU A 51 -1.91 3.72 -9.60
N TRP A 52 -3.02 3.43 -8.92
CA TRP A 52 -3.96 2.41 -9.39
C TRP A 52 -4.56 2.76 -10.75
N ARG A 53 -4.85 4.03 -11.05
CA ARG A 53 -5.45 4.43 -12.34
C ARG A 53 -4.51 4.14 -13.50
N GLU A 54 -3.21 4.28 -13.30
CA GLU A 54 -2.20 4.07 -14.34
C GLU A 54 -1.97 2.57 -14.62
N VAL A 55 -2.06 1.72 -13.60
CA VAL A 55 -1.77 0.28 -13.74
C VAL A 55 -3.00 -0.61 -13.76
N LYS A 56 -4.20 -0.04 -13.65
CA LYS A 56 -5.44 -0.80 -13.49
C LYS A 56 -5.57 -1.91 -14.52
N ASP A 57 -5.36 -1.59 -15.80
CA ASP A 57 -5.61 -2.53 -16.89
C ASP A 57 -4.59 -3.69 -16.87
N VAL A 58 -3.32 -3.38 -16.63
CA VAL A 58 -2.23 -4.38 -16.52
C VAL A 58 -2.37 -5.23 -15.25
N ALA A 59 -2.71 -4.61 -14.12
CA ALA A 59 -2.90 -5.34 -12.87
C ALA A 59 -4.09 -6.30 -12.97
N LEU A 60 -5.19 -5.87 -13.60
CA LEU A 60 -6.37 -6.71 -13.81
C LEU A 60 -6.09 -7.86 -14.79
N SER A 61 -5.33 -7.64 -15.87
CA SER A 61 -4.92 -8.73 -16.77
C SER A 61 -4.07 -9.79 -16.05
N ASN A 62 -3.30 -9.37 -15.04
CA ASN A 62 -2.51 -10.26 -14.19
C ASN A 62 -3.29 -10.83 -13.00
N GLY A 63 -4.62 -10.61 -12.93
CA GLY A 63 -5.48 -11.13 -11.87
C GLY A 63 -5.32 -10.42 -10.52
N ILE A 64 -4.78 -9.21 -10.50
CA ILE A 64 -4.50 -8.45 -9.27
C ILE A 64 -5.58 -7.40 -9.07
N ALA A 65 -6.37 -7.57 -8.01
CA ALA A 65 -7.36 -6.59 -7.59
C ALA A 65 -6.72 -5.34 -6.96
N MET A 66 -7.42 -4.20 -7.03
CA MET A 66 -7.01 -2.92 -6.44
C MET A 66 -6.54 -3.06 -4.99
N LYS A 67 -7.32 -3.74 -4.16
CA LYS A 67 -7.01 -3.95 -2.74
C LYS A 67 -5.70 -4.72 -2.55
N THR A 68 -5.41 -5.66 -3.43
CA THR A 68 -4.16 -6.43 -3.39
C THR A 68 -2.98 -5.54 -3.77
N PHE A 69 -3.12 -4.75 -4.85
CA PHE A 69 -2.09 -3.80 -5.27
C PHE A 69 -1.81 -2.75 -4.17
N GLU A 70 -2.84 -2.12 -3.62
CA GLU A 70 -2.71 -1.15 -2.51
C GLU A 70 -1.98 -1.75 -1.31
N LYS A 71 -2.32 -2.99 -0.93
CA LYS A 71 -1.66 -3.70 0.16
C LYS A 71 -0.19 -3.94 -0.14
N ARG A 72 0.17 -4.32 -1.38
CA ARG A 72 1.57 -4.52 -1.80
C ARG A 72 2.37 -3.22 -1.70
N ILE A 73 1.84 -2.10 -2.19
CA ILE A 73 2.49 -0.79 -2.08
C ILE A 73 2.67 -0.38 -0.62
N LYS A 74 1.64 -0.58 0.23
CA LYS A 74 1.73 -0.30 1.67
C LYS A 74 2.78 -1.16 2.39
N LEU A 75 3.02 -2.38 1.90
CA LEU A 75 4.07 -3.27 2.39
C LEU A 75 5.47 -2.93 1.83
N GLY A 76 5.60 -1.84 1.07
CA GLY A 76 6.88 -1.40 0.49
C GLY A 76 7.32 -2.22 -0.72
N TRP A 77 6.40 -2.87 -1.42
CA TRP A 77 6.74 -3.53 -2.68
C TRP A 77 7.01 -2.51 -3.78
N ASP A 78 8.01 -2.81 -4.60
CA ASP A 78 8.24 -2.09 -5.85
C ASP A 78 7.02 -2.16 -6.77
N PHE A 79 6.82 -1.11 -7.54
CA PHE A 79 5.65 -0.95 -8.39
C PHE A 79 5.51 -2.06 -9.42
N GLU A 80 6.59 -2.37 -10.16
CA GLU A 80 6.63 -3.44 -11.16
C GLU A 80 6.36 -4.82 -10.54
N ARG A 81 6.96 -5.07 -9.37
CA ARG A 81 6.73 -6.30 -8.62
C ARG A 81 5.26 -6.41 -8.19
N ALA A 82 4.67 -5.30 -7.77
CA ALA A 82 3.30 -5.26 -7.27
C ALA A 82 2.26 -5.56 -8.36
N ILE A 83 2.54 -5.23 -9.63
CA ILE A 83 1.66 -5.47 -10.77
C ILE A 83 1.92 -6.80 -11.50
N ASN A 84 3.13 -7.35 -11.41
CA ASN A 84 3.49 -8.55 -12.18
C ASN A 84 3.45 -9.85 -11.35
N THR A 85 3.39 -9.77 -10.02
CA THR A 85 3.33 -10.98 -9.19
C THR A 85 1.89 -11.53 -9.15
N PRO A 86 1.60 -12.72 -9.70
CA PRO A 86 0.25 -13.28 -9.67
C PRO A 86 -0.18 -13.66 -8.25
N ILE A 87 -1.49 -13.77 -8.02
CA ILE A 87 -2.04 -14.26 -6.76
C ILE A 87 -2.12 -15.79 -6.84
N LEU A 88 -1.43 -16.49 -5.94
CA LEU A 88 -1.48 -17.95 -5.86
C LEU A 88 -2.79 -18.40 -5.22
N SER A 89 -3.39 -19.45 -5.77
CA SER A 89 -4.54 -20.12 -5.17
C SER A 89 -4.11 -20.89 -3.92
N ARG A 90 -5.07 -21.21 -3.04
CA ARG A 90 -4.79 -22.00 -1.82
C ARG A 90 -4.18 -23.36 -2.15
N SER A 91 -4.60 -24.00 -3.24
CA SER A 91 -4.04 -25.28 -3.68
C SER A 91 -2.60 -25.14 -4.17
N GLN A 92 -2.29 -24.10 -4.95
CA GLN A 92 -0.92 -23.82 -5.39
C GLN A 92 0.01 -23.56 -4.19
N VAL A 93 -0.45 -22.77 -3.22
CA VAL A 93 0.31 -22.52 -1.97
C VAL A 93 0.53 -23.82 -1.21
N ALA A 94 -0.47 -24.70 -1.11
CA ALA A 94 -0.34 -25.99 -0.43
C ALA A 94 0.65 -26.94 -1.14
N ILE A 95 0.63 -26.99 -2.47
CA ILE A 95 1.59 -27.77 -3.26
C ILE A 95 3.01 -27.26 -3.03
N MET A 96 3.23 -25.95 -3.16
CA MET A 96 4.53 -25.33 -2.90
C MET A 96 5.03 -25.57 -1.47
N ALA A 97 4.14 -25.50 -0.47
CA ALA A 97 4.50 -25.77 0.92
C ALA A 97 4.87 -27.24 1.13
N LYS A 98 4.18 -28.18 0.48
CA LYS A 98 4.52 -29.62 0.52
C LYS A 98 5.88 -29.87 -0.13
N GLU A 99 6.14 -29.27 -1.28
CA GLU A 99 7.42 -29.40 -2.01
C GLU A 99 8.60 -28.79 -1.24
N ALA A 100 8.39 -27.64 -0.58
CA ALA A 100 9.41 -26.98 0.22
C ALA A 100 9.63 -27.65 1.58
N SER A 101 8.71 -28.51 2.03
CA SER A 101 8.81 -29.21 3.31
C SER A 101 9.96 -30.22 3.28
N PRO A 102 10.94 -30.14 4.19
CA PRO A 102 12.02 -31.13 4.28
C PRO A 102 11.52 -32.55 4.57
N TRP A 103 10.33 -32.67 5.14
CA TRP A 103 9.73 -33.93 5.61
C TRP A 103 8.99 -34.70 4.51
N SER A 104 8.77 -34.11 3.33
CA SER A 104 8.00 -34.74 2.25
C SER A 104 8.81 -35.67 1.34
N LYS A 105 10.15 -35.61 1.42
CA LYS A 105 11.09 -36.33 0.53
C LYS A 105 11.57 -37.68 1.11
N GLY A 106 11.06 -38.11 2.26
CA GLY A 106 11.61 -39.21 3.06
C GLY A 106 10.97 -40.59 2.89
N GLU A 107 9.98 -40.75 2.01
CA GLU A 107 9.19 -42.00 1.90
C GLU A 107 9.34 -42.64 0.51
N ASP A 108 10.51 -43.19 0.16
CA ASP A 108 10.63 -44.05 -1.03
C ASP A 108 11.71 -45.15 -0.93
N SER A 109 12.42 -45.31 0.20
CA SER A 109 13.57 -46.23 0.29
C SER A 109 13.29 -47.59 0.96
N HIS A 110 12.04 -48.07 0.99
CA HIS A 110 11.69 -49.37 1.62
C HIS A 110 10.77 -50.28 0.78
N ALA A 111 10.50 -49.96 -0.49
CA ALA A 111 9.55 -50.70 -1.32
C ALA A 111 10.16 -51.75 -2.29
N GLU A 112 11.47 -51.96 -2.32
CA GLU A 112 12.13 -52.92 -3.25
C GLU A 112 12.92 -54.02 -2.53
N SER A 113 12.34 -54.63 -1.49
CA SER A 113 12.88 -55.86 -0.87
C SER A 113 11.76 -56.80 -0.44
N ILE A 114 11.09 -57.44 -1.41
CA ILE A 114 10.37 -58.72 -1.21
C ILE A 114 10.73 -59.65 -2.35
#